data_AF-A0A0N4Y372-F1
#
_entry.id   AF-A0A0N4Y372-F1
#
_cell.length_a   1.000
_cell.length_b   1.000
_cell.length_c   1.000
_cell.angle_alpha   90.00
_cell.angle_beta   90.00
_cell.angle_gamma   90.00
#
_symmetry.space_group_name_H-M   'P 1'
#
loop_
_entity.id
_entity.type
_entity.pdbx_description
1 polymer ?
#
loop_
_entity_poly.entity_id
_entity_poly.type
_entity_poly.pdbx_seq_one_letter_code
_entity_poly.pdbx_strand_id
1 'polypeptide(L)'
;MFLAEKVYRIRGRKFVDNGSNISEVFPKGPKFVNASVTSNDLIVLFAERAIYGYEYDGVSFIEAPGFPKELHDRVLFYPQAAFPLNNGSVILLSGNVFATYNVLENRPSFLNDKTRFFPNIPEDLRSGIPKDIQLQESYWMFEEKTVSDYTNTVLIK
;
A
#
# COMPACT_ATOMS: atom_id res chain seq x y z
N MET A 1 8.02 -6.93 -1.59
CA MET A 1 8.67 -5.64 -1.24
C MET A 1 9.16 -4.99 -2.52
N PHE A 2 8.88 -3.70 -2.71
CA PHE A 2 9.34 -2.95 -3.87
C PHE A 2 10.55 -2.10 -3.50
N LEU A 3 11.57 -2.11 -4.35
CA LEU A 3 12.74 -1.26 -4.22
C LEU A 3 13.21 -0.86 -5.62
N ALA A 4 13.18 0.45 -5.90
CA ALA A 4 13.41 0.99 -7.23
C ALA A 4 12.50 0.30 -8.29
N GLU A 5 13.10 -0.32 -9.30
CA GLU A 5 12.42 -1.02 -10.39
C GLU A 5 12.20 -2.52 -10.12
N LYS A 6 12.53 -2.99 -8.91
CA LYS A 6 12.49 -4.40 -8.55
C LYS A 6 11.43 -4.73 -7.52
N VAL A 7 10.89 -5.94 -7.63
CA VAL A 7 10.04 -6.58 -6.64
C VAL A 7 10.73 -7.82 -6.09
N TYR A 8 10.71 -7.93 -4.76
CA TYR A 8 11.31 -9.04 -4.02
C TYR A 8 10.22 -9.85 -3.32
N ARG A 9 10.26 -11.18 -3.48
CA ARG A 9 9.40 -12.11 -2.76
C ARG A 9 10.05 -12.50 -1.44
N ILE A 10 9.28 -12.40 -0.35
CA ILE A 10 9.74 -12.74 1.00
C ILE A 10 8.83 -13.84 1.55
N ARG A 11 9.41 -14.94 2.02
CA ARG A 11 8.70 -16.04 2.69
C ARG A 11 9.42 -16.38 3.98
N GLY A 12 8.70 -16.40 5.10
CA GLY A 12 9.29 -16.69 6.41
C GLY A 12 10.48 -15.78 6.76
N ARG A 13 10.37 -14.47 6.45
CA ARG A 13 11.40 -13.44 6.65
C ARG A 13 12.69 -13.62 5.82
N LYS A 14 12.69 -14.46 4.79
CA LYS A 14 13.80 -14.64 3.86
C LYS A 14 13.42 -14.26 2.44
N PHE A 15 14.34 -13.66 1.72
CA PHE A 15 14.21 -13.47 0.27
C PHE A 15 14.15 -14.83 -0.42
N VAL A 16 13.16 -15.00 -1.29
CA VAL A 16 12.95 -16.23 -2.06
C VAL A 16 13.70 -16.17 -3.39
N ASP A 17 13.99 -14.97 -3.87
CA ASP A 17 14.71 -14.70 -5.12
C ASP A 17 15.61 -13.45 -5.00
N ASN A 18 16.37 -13.18 -6.07
CA ASN A 18 17.25 -12.01 -6.18
C ASN A 18 16.51 -10.72 -6.61
N GLY A 19 15.17 -10.74 -6.54
CA GLY A 19 14.31 -9.71 -7.10
C GLY A 19 14.09 -9.88 -8.61
N SER A 20 12.88 -9.55 -9.06
CA SER A 20 12.48 -9.49 -10.47
C SER A 20 12.16 -8.06 -10.86
N ASN A 21 12.24 -7.70 -12.14
CA ASN A 21 11.78 -6.38 -12.56
C ASN A 21 10.27 -6.28 -12.35
N ILE A 22 9.78 -5.09 -11.99
CA ILE A 22 8.34 -4.86 -11.78
C ILE A 22 7.55 -5.28 -13.04
N SER A 23 8.04 -4.93 -14.23
CA SER A 23 7.39 -5.26 -15.51
C SER A 23 7.34 -6.76 -15.84
N GLU A 24 8.19 -7.58 -15.23
CA GLU A 24 8.17 -9.04 -15.40
C GLU A 24 7.09 -9.70 -14.54
N VAL A 25 6.74 -9.06 -13.42
CA VAL A 25 5.79 -9.60 -12.44
C VAL A 25 4.41 -8.98 -12.61
N PHE A 26 4.36 -7.69 -12.93
CA PHE A 26 3.15 -6.90 -13.10
C PHE A 26 3.04 -6.46 -14.56
N PRO A 27 2.26 -7.18 -15.39
CA PRO A 27 2.12 -6.83 -16.80
C PRO A 27 1.54 -5.43 -16.93
N LYS A 28 2.11 -4.63 -17.85
CA LYS A 28 1.78 -3.21 -18.06
C LYS A 28 1.89 -2.33 -16.79
N GLY A 29 2.57 -2.82 -15.76
CA GLY A 29 2.75 -2.12 -14.51
C GLY A 29 3.66 -0.90 -14.63
N PRO A 30 3.74 -0.10 -13.56
CA PRO A 30 4.55 1.10 -13.55
C PRO A 30 6.04 0.74 -13.55
N LYS A 31 6.88 1.70 -13.96
CA LYS A 31 8.35 1.56 -13.89
C LYS A 31 8.90 1.58 -12.47
N PHE A 32 8.17 2.19 -11.56
CA PHE A 32 8.50 2.30 -10.14
C PHE A 32 7.21 2.31 -9.31
N VAL A 33 7.32 2.01 -8.03
CA VAL A 33 6.19 2.02 -7.09
C VAL A 33 6.56 2.89 -5.90
N ASN A 34 5.78 3.94 -5.64
CA ASN A 34 5.95 4.77 -4.45
C ASN A 34 5.41 4.06 -3.20
N ALA A 35 4.21 3.48 -3.33
CA ALA A 35 3.52 2.77 -2.27
C ALA A 35 2.77 1.56 -2.81
N SER A 36 2.64 0.52 -2.00
CA SER A 36 1.87 -0.68 -2.34
C SER A 36 1.04 -1.14 -1.16
N VAL A 37 -0.14 -1.67 -1.45
CA VAL A 37 -1.09 -2.17 -0.44
C VAL A 37 -1.96 -3.26 -1.02
N THR A 38 -2.43 -4.17 -0.16
CA THR A 38 -3.49 -5.12 -0.53
C THR A 38 -4.83 -4.56 -0.04
N SER A 39 -5.80 -4.39 -0.92
CA SER A 39 -7.17 -3.91 -0.60
C SER A 39 -8.16 -4.99 -1.01
N ASN A 40 -8.79 -5.65 -0.03
CA ASN A 40 -9.50 -6.92 -0.25
C ASN A 40 -8.58 -7.93 -0.96
N ASP A 41 -8.97 -8.44 -2.12
CA ASP A 41 -8.17 -9.38 -2.93
C ASP A 41 -7.27 -8.69 -3.97
N LEU A 42 -7.32 -7.35 -4.05
CA LEU A 42 -6.52 -6.59 -5.00
C LEU A 42 -5.15 -6.23 -4.45
N ILE A 43 -4.12 -6.46 -5.26
CA ILE A 43 -2.79 -5.92 -5.08
C ILE A 43 -2.74 -4.56 -5.78
N VAL A 44 -2.52 -3.50 -5.02
CA VAL A 44 -2.59 -2.11 -5.51
C VAL A 44 -1.20 -1.51 -5.48
N LEU A 45 -0.79 -0.93 -6.61
CA LEU A 45 0.48 -0.22 -6.77
C LEU A 45 0.20 1.25 -7.08
N PHE A 46 0.79 2.15 -6.29
CA PHE A 46 0.74 3.59 -6.54
C PHE A 46 2.06 4.04 -7.15
N ALA A 47 1.98 4.68 -8.31
CA ALA A 47 3.09 5.35 -8.97
C ALA A 47 2.67 6.79 -9.29
N GLU A 48 3.20 7.75 -8.53
CA GLU A 48 2.78 9.15 -8.53
C GLU A 48 1.26 9.27 -8.29
N ARG A 49 0.49 9.65 -9.33
CA ARG A 49 -0.99 9.70 -9.29
C ARG A 49 -1.64 8.50 -9.97
N ALA A 50 -0.89 7.62 -10.60
CA ALA A 50 -1.43 6.42 -11.22
C ALA A 50 -1.63 5.31 -10.18
N ILE A 51 -2.81 4.71 -10.20
CA ILE A 51 -3.18 3.55 -9.39
C ILE A 51 -3.27 2.35 -10.33
N TYR A 52 -2.50 1.32 -10.07
CA TYR A 52 -2.58 0.04 -10.76
C TYR A 52 -3.19 -0.99 -9.81
N GLY A 53 -4.06 -1.84 -10.33
CA GLY A 53 -4.73 -2.89 -9.55
C GLY A 53 -4.53 -4.24 -10.23
N TYR A 54 -4.22 -5.25 -9.43
CA TYR A 54 -3.96 -6.61 -9.90
C TYR A 54 -4.67 -7.63 -9.05
N GLU A 55 -5.17 -8.67 -9.70
CA GLU A 55 -5.60 -9.93 -9.08
C GLU A 55 -4.46 -10.95 -9.21
N TYR A 56 -4.37 -11.89 -8.27
CA TYR A 56 -3.41 -12.99 -8.33
C TYR A 56 -4.16 -14.32 -8.47
N ASP A 57 -3.93 -15.03 -9.58
CA ASP A 57 -4.62 -16.29 -9.90
C ASP A 57 -3.99 -17.53 -9.25
N GLY A 58 -2.94 -17.33 -8.44
CA GLY A 58 -2.11 -18.41 -7.88
C GLY A 58 -0.77 -18.60 -8.61
N VAL A 59 -0.64 -18.08 -9.84
CA VAL A 59 0.53 -18.21 -10.70
C VAL A 59 1.09 -16.85 -11.11
N SER A 60 0.22 -15.92 -11.54
CA SER A 60 0.59 -14.64 -12.13
C SER A 60 -0.33 -13.51 -11.69
N PHE A 61 0.16 -12.28 -11.80
CA PHE A 61 -0.65 -11.08 -11.57
C PHE A 61 -1.35 -10.68 -12.87
N ILE A 62 -2.65 -10.47 -12.79
CA ILE A 62 -3.50 -10.08 -13.90
C ILE A 62 -4.04 -8.68 -13.60
N GLU A 63 -3.94 -7.77 -14.57
CA GLU A 63 -4.49 -6.40 -14.45
C GLU A 63 -6.00 -6.48 -14.19
N ALA A 64 -6.43 -5.87 -13.09
CA ALA A 64 -7.83 -5.88 -12.69
C ALA A 64 -8.66 -4.94 -13.59
N PRO A 65 -9.93 -5.27 -13.89
CA PRO A 65 -10.79 -4.44 -14.71
C PRO A 65 -10.88 -2.98 -14.21
N GLY A 66 -10.74 -2.03 -15.13
CA GLY A 66 -10.84 -0.60 -14.82
C GLY A 66 -9.57 0.01 -14.21
N PHE A 67 -8.44 -0.71 -14.21
CA PHE A 67 -7.11 -0.16 -13.92
C PHE A 67 -6.25 -0.06 -15.20
N PRO A 68 -5.25 0.83 -15.25
CA PRO A 68 -4.92 1.82 -14.22
C PRO A 68 -5.96 2.95 -14.12
N LYS A 69 -6.00 3.61 -12.95
CA LYS A 69 -6.83 4.79 -12.68
C LYS A 69 -5.95 5.97 -12.30
N GLU A 70 -6.45 7.18 -12.50
CA GLU A 70 -5.86 8.37 -11.88
C GLU A 70 -6.43 8.57 -10.47
N LEU A 71 -5.54 8.86 -9.52
CA LEU A 71 -5.87 9.20 -8.14
C LEU A 71 -6.78 10.42 -8.11
N HIS A 72 -7.83 10.37 -7.30
CA HIS A 72 -8.80 11.45 -7.23
C HIS A 72 -8.14 12.79 -6.85
N ASP A 73 -8.56 13.88 -7.50
CA ASP A 73 -8.01 15.24 -7.34
C ASP A 73 -8.11 15.85 -5.94
N ARG A 74 -8.90 15.25 -5.04
CA ARG A 74 -8.96 15.68 -3.63
C ARG A 74 -7.74 15.21 -2.84
N VAL A 75 -7.02 14.21 -3.32
CA VAL A 75 -5.74 13.78 -2.75
C VAL A 75 -4.64 14.65 -3.36
N LEU A 76 -4.25 15.68 -2.61
CA LEU A 76 -3.33 16.75 -3.03
C LEU A 76 -1.84 16.38 -2.83
N PHE A 77 -1.54 15.11 -2.60
CA PHE A 77 -0.17 14.61 -2.39
C PHE A 77 0.06 13.32 -3.18
N TYR A 78 1.32 12.97 -3.41
CA TYR A 78 1.69 11.68 -3.98
C TYR A 78 1.87 10.65 -2.85
N PRO A 79 1.12 9.53 -2.85
CA PRO A 79 1.27 8.52 -1.82
C PRO A 79 2.70 7.96 -1.78
N GLN A 80 3.34 8.04 -0.62
CA GLN A 80 4.67 7.48 -0.35
C GLN A 80 4.60 6.21 0.49
N ALA A 81 3.50 6.04 1.23
CA ALA A 81 3.19 4.80 1.93
C ALA A 81 1.70 4.48 1.81
N ALA A 82 1.38 3.19 1.93
CA ALA A 82 0.01 2.76 2.06
C ALA A 82 -0.12 1.51 2.93
N PHE A 83 -1.22 1.41 3.69
CA PHE A 83 -1.55 0.20 4.44
C PHE A 83 -3.08 0.03 4.52
N PRO A 84 -3.57 -1.21 4.68
CA PRO A 84 -4.99 -1.47 4.55
C PRO A 84 -5.76 -1.22 5.83
N LEU A 85 -7.04 -0.89 5.66
CA LEU A 85 -8.05 -1.04 6.68
C LEU A 85 -8.87 -2.30 6.38
N ASN A 86 -9.42 -2.87 7.43
CA ASN A 86 -10.27 -4.06 7.44
C ASN A 86 -11.63 -3.87 6.74
N ASN A 87 -12.05 -2.63 6.45
CA ASN A 87 -13.24 -2.34 5.65
C ASN A 87 -12.97 -2.27 4.14
N GLY A 88 -11.77 -2.67 3.69
CA GLY A 88 -11.35 -2.62 2.29
C GLY A 88 -10.82 -1.26 1.84
N SER A 89 -11.02 -0.19 2.61
CA SER A 89 -10.33 1.08 2.36
C SER A 89 -8.84 0.97 2.70
N VAL A 90 -8.05 1.93 2.23
CA VAL A 90 -6.63 2.02 2.53
C VAL A 90 -6.30 3.38 3.09
N ILE A 91 -5.24 3.44 3.89
CA ILE A 91 -4.62 4.68 4.31
C ILE A 91 -3.51 5.01 3.31
N LEU A 92 -3.59 6.17 2.68
CA LEU A 92 -2.53 6.74 1.84
C LEU A 92 -1.79 7.80 2.65
N LEU A 93 -0.46 7.76 2.64
CA LEU A 93 0.39 8.65 3.45
C LEU A 93 1.40 9.40 2.59
N SER A 94 1.69 10.64 2.98
CA SER A 94 2.91 11.35 2.58
C SER A 94 3.33 12.28 3.72
N GLY A 95 4.51 12.04 4.30
CA GLY A 95 4.96 12.75 5.49
C GLY A 95 3.93 12.71 6.64
N ASN A 96 3.41 13.88 7.02
CA ASN A 96 2.43 14.05 8.09
C ASN A 96 0.98 14.15 7.61
N VAL A 97 0.70 14.01 6.32
CA VAL A 97 -0.69 14.00 5.82
C VAL A 97 -1.11 12.59 5.46
N PHE A 98 -2.39 12.29 5.68
CA PHE A 98 -2.98 11.03 5.24
C PHE A 98 -4.35 11.22 4.62
N ALA A 99 -4.76 10.22 3.83
CA ALA A 99 -6.11 10.08 3.35
C ALA A 99 -6.62 8.64 3.54
N THR A 100 -7.85 8.48 4.02
CA THR A 100 -8.59 7.22 3.89
C THR A 100 -9.21 7.17 2.49
N TYR A 101 -8.96 6.08 1.77
CA TYR A 101 -9.25 5.97 0.36
C TYR A 101 -9.89 4.63 0.00
N ASN A 102 -11.00 4.66 -0.73
CA ASN A 102 -11.56 3.48 -1.37
C ASN A 102 -11.01 3.36 -2.79
N VAL A 103 -10.20 2.34 -3.03
CA VAL A 103 -9.50 2.12 -4.30
C VAL A 103 -10.46 1.71 -5.43
N LEU A 104 -11.49 0.92 -5.11
CA LEU A 104 -12.47 0.46 -6.09
C LEU A 104 -13.34 1.62 -6.59
N GLU A 105 -13.86 2.42 -5.66
CA GLU A 105 -14.70 3.60 -5.94
C GLU A 105 -13.89 4.82 -6.40
N ASN A 106 -12.56 4.76 -6.32
CA ASN A 106 -11.66 5.88 -6.56
C ASN A 106 -12.03 7.13 -5.73
N ARG A 107 -12.32 6.93 -4.44
CA ARG A 107 -12.95 7.96 -3.60
C ARG A 107 -12.23 8.15 -2.25
N PRO A 108 -11.78 9.38 -1.92
CA PRO A 108 -11.32 9.71 -0.59
C PRO A 108 -12.50 9.99 0.35
N SER A 109 -12.38 9.57 1.61
CA SER A 109 -13.41 9.78 2.64
C SER A 109 -12.94 10.68 3.80
N PHE A 110 -11.65 10.64 4.14
CA PHE A 110 -11.10 11.40 5.25
C PHE A 110 -9.69 11.87 4.94
N LEU A 111 -9.37 13.15 5.15
CA LEU A 111 -8.03 13.71 4.98
C LEU A 111 -7.65 14.44 6.27
N ASN A 112 -6.50 14.11 6.84
CA ASN A 112 -6.08 14.72 8.10
C ASN A 112 -4.58 14.61 8.34
N ASP A 113 -4.16 15.09 9.52
CA ASP A 113 -2.80 14.95 10.03
C ASP A 113 -2.57 13.55 10.60
N LYS A 114 -1.55 12.86 10.08
CA LYS A 114 -1.10 11.53 10.51
C LYS A 114 -0.83 11.50 12.01
N THR A 115 -0.19 12.53 12.57
CA THR A 115 0.27 12.53 13.97
C THR A 115 -0.88 12.43 14.98
N ARG A 116 -2.10 12.80 14.58
CA ARG A 116 -3.30 12.75 15.42
C ARG A 116 -3.99 11.37 15.42
N PHE A 117 -3.94 10.67 14.28
CA PHE A 117 -4.69 9.42 14.07
C PHE A 117 -3.80 8.19 14.04
N PHE A 118 -2.53 8.38 13.71
CA PHE A 118 -1.52 7.35 13.60
C PHE A 118 -0.21 7.80 14.26
N PRO A 119 -0.23 8.02 15.59
CA PRO A 119 0.95 8.47 16.31
C PRO A 119 2.05 7.40 16.21
N ASN A 120 3.31 7.84 16.15
CA ASN A 120 4.51 6.99 16.13
C ASN A 120 4.66 6.07 14.90
N ILE A 121 3.93 6.31 13.80
CA ILE A 121 4.27 5.68 12.52
C ILE A 121 5.61 6.26 12.01
N PRO A 122 6.58 5.42 11.60
CA PRO A 122 7.83 5.83 10.98
C PRO A 122 7.66 6.86 9.86
N GLU A 123 8.61 7.78 9.71
CA GLU A 123 8.54 8.81 8.66
C GLU A 123 8.78 8.23 7.26
N ASP A 124 9.62 7.21 7.14
CA ASP A 124 10.04 6.54 5.91
C ASP A 124 9.25 5.25 5.63
N LEU A 125 8.04 5.15 6.18
CA LEU A 125 7.12 4.05 5.91
C LEU A 125 6.89 3.89 4.40
N ARG A 126 6.87 2.64 3.93
CA ARG A 126 6.52 2.27 2.55
C ARG A 126 5.23 1.47 2.45
N SER A 127 5.04 0.54 3.37
CA SER A 127 3.87 -0.35 3.36
C SER A 127 3.56 -0.88 4.76
N GLY A 128 2.31 -1.27 4.99
CA GLY A 128 1.89 -1.96 6.20
C GLY A 128 1.09 -3.21 5.88
N ILE A 129 1.37 -4.30 6.59
CA ILE A 129 0.65 -5.58 6.47
C ILE A 129 -0.01 -5.90 7.83
N PRO A 130 -1.32 -6.16 7.89
CA PRO A 130 -1.97 -6.56 9.12
C PRO A 130 -1.33 -7.82 9.72
N LYS A 131 -1.12 -7.83 11.04
CA LYS A 131 -0.59 -9.02 11.74
C LYS A 131 -1.63 -10.12 11.87
N ASP A 132 -2.89 -9.71 11.97
CA ASP A 132 -4.06 -10.57 12.02
C ASP A 132 -5.16 -9.88 11.22
N ILE A 133 -5.80 -10.63 10.32
CA ILE A 133 -6.87 -10.13 9.46
C ILE A 133 -8.10 -9.76 10.29
N GLN A 134 -8.24 -10.28 11.51
CA GLN A 134 -9.33 -9.97 12.43
C GLN A 134 -9.02 -8.79 13.38
N LEU A 135 -7.74 -8.49 13.64
CA LEU A 135 -7.35 -7.40 14.54
C LEU A 135 -7.18 -6.11 13.75
N GLN A 136 -8.07 -5.15 14.02
CA GLN A 136 -8.30 -3.96 13.20
C GLN A 136 -7.17 -2.91 13.23
N GLU A 137 -6.12 -3.15 14.03
CA GLU A 137 -5.24 -2.07 14.44
C GLU A 137 -3.76 -2.48 14.52
N SER A 138 -3.39 -3.74 14.26
CA SER A 138 -2.00 -4.20 14.42
C SER A 138 -1.34 -4.57 13.09
N TYR A 139 -0.15 -4.02 12.84
CA TYR A 139 0.55 -4.08 11.56
C TYR A 139 2.04 -4.40 11.72
N TRP A 140 2.56 -5.15 10.76
CA TRP A 140 3.97 -5.11 10.38
C TRP A 140 4.16 -3.93 9.44
N MET A 141 4.90 -2.93 9.88
CA MET A 141 5.21 -1.74 9.10
C MET A 141 6.58 -1.89 8.45
N PHE A 142 6.65 -1.69 7.14
CA PHE A 142 7.84 -1.85 6.33
C PHE A 142 8.40 -0.48 5.96
N GLU A 143 9.59 -0.21 6.46
CA GLU A 143 10.44 0.91 6.07
C GLU A 143 11.45 0.44 5.00
N GLU A 144 12.35 1.30 4.54
CA GLU A 144 13.33 0.92 3.51
C GLU A 144 14.26 -0.22 3.97
N LYS A 145 14.63 -0.24 5.25
CA LYS A 145 15.67 -1.15 5.79
C LYS A 145 15.21 -1.99 6.97
N THR A 146 14.03 -1.72 7.50
CA THR A 146 13.56 -2.23 8.78
C THR A 146 12.09 -2.59 8.72
N VAL A 147 11.69 -3.47 9.64
CA VAL A 147 10.29 -3.81 9.85
C VAL A 147 9.99 -3.59 11.32
N SER A 148 8.94 -2.83 11.60
CA SER A 148 8.52 -2.48 12.96
C SER A 148 7.13 -3.00 13.27
N ASP A 149 6.90 -3.28 14.55
CA ASP A 149 5.58 -3.61 15.09
C ASP A 149 4.82 -2.31 15.35
N TYR A 150 3.62 -2.20 14.79
CA TYR A 150 2.72 -1.07 15.05
C TYR A 150 1.36 -1.56 15.52
N THR A 151 0.79 -0.89 16.52
CA THR A 151 -0.59 -1.06 16.95
C THR A 151 -1.22 0.32 17.08
N ASN A 152 -2.21 0.61 16.24
CA ASN A 152 -3.04 1.79 16.40
C ASN A 152 -3.94 1.59 17.62
N THR A 153 -4.19 2.66 18.36
CA THR A 153 -5.16 2.66 19.48
C THR A 153 -6.21 3.76 19.31
N VAL A 154 -6.13 4.50 18.20
CA VAL A 154 -7.02 5.60 17.86
C VAL A 154 -8.08 5.10 16.88
N LEU A 155 -9.34 5.16 17.30
CA LEU A 155 -10.47 4.81 16.45
C LEU A 155 -10.62 5.82 15.30
N ILE A 156 -10.69 5.29 14.08
CA ILE A 156 -10.99 6.06 12.87
C ILE A 156 -12.43 5.75 12.51
N LYS A 157 -13.31 6.74 12.67
CA LYS A 157 -14.74 6.62 12.33
C LYS A 157 -15.00 7.02 10.88
#